data_AF-A0A662NTS9-F1
#
_entry.id   AF-A0A662NTS9-F1
#
_cell.length_a   1.000
_cell.length_b   1.000
_cell.length_c   1.000
_cell.angle_alpha   90.00
_cell.angle_beta   90.00
_cell.angle_gamma   90.00
#
_symmetry.space_group_name_H-M   'P 1'
#
loop_
_entity.id
_entity.type
_entity.pdbx_description
1 polymer ?
#
loop_
_entity_poly.entity_id
_entity_poly.type
_entity_poly.pdbx_seq_one_letter_code
_entity_poly.pdbx_strand_id
1 'polypeptide(L)'
;MLRIALLFPIFAGFETESVFSLFEAIQAAHQYIDKLEFLYFKSVRYPLWKARMKLWEVARYVDVQKAIFIGEDIVLNKDSLIRLILDNSDIVSALYFERTKPYRQMIFKRNMYGDWGAASVDIDGFKHEVEGCGLDCVAFSKCVLEKVDSKVFLPTAKSTGDDLSFCENIKNYNFKIMVDTGHIVGHVSQEKKVIRLQEHMKGWKEVFSKTSFHKKE
;
A
#
# COMPACT_ATOMS: atom_id res chain seq x y z
N MET A 1 13.19 -24.31 3.40
CA MET A 1 13.50 -22.89 3.68
C MET A 1 12.41 -22.08 3.01
N LEU A 2 11.68 -21.27 3.78
CA LEU A 2 10.60 -20.44 3.28
C LEU A 2 11.19 -19.13 2.75
N ARG A 3 10.99 -18.84 1.47
CA ARG A 3 11.50 -17.66 0.78
C ARG A 3 10.37 -16.68 0.50
N ILE A 4 10.55 -15.44 0.96
CA ILE A 4 9.55 -14.37 0.84
C ILE A 4 10.19 -13.19 0.11
N ALA A 5 9.58 -12.74 -0.99
CA ALA A 5 9.99 -11.52 -1.66
C ALA A 5 9.33 -10.29 -0.99
N LEU A 6 10.14 -9.38 -0.47
CA LEU A 6 9.68 -8.05 -0.04
C LEU A 6 9.91 -7.05 -1.17
N LEU A 7 8.83 -6.43 -1.63
CA LEU A 7 8.78 -5.58 -2.81
C LEU A 7 8.50 -4.12 -2.41
N PHE A 8 9.44 -3.23 -2.70
CA PHE A 8 9.39 -1.83 -2.28
C PHE A 8 9.29 -0.88 -3.49
N PRO A 9 8.08 -0.41 -3.85
CA PRO A 9 7.88 0.58 -4.90
C PRO A 9 8.19 2.00 -4.38
N ILE A 10 9.48 2.33 -4.24
CA ILE A 10 9.92 3.60 -3.64
C ILE A 10 9.83 4.74 -4.68
N PHE A 11 9.09 5.79 -4.34
CA PHE A 11 8.93 6.97 -5.18
C PHE A 11 9.58 8.21 -4.56
N ALA A 12 9.21 8.56 -3.33
CA ALA A 12 9.70 9.74 -2.62
C ALA A 12 10.85 9.42 -1.64
N GLY A 13 10.95 8.16 -1.20
CA GLY A 13 11.85 7.72 -0.15
C GLY A 13 11.07 7.15 1.04
N PHE A 14 11.73 6.31 1.84
CA PHE A 14 11.12 5.78 3.05
C PHE A 14 10.94 6.85 4.13
N GLU A 15 9.79 6.79 4.80
CA GLU A 15 9.59 7.47 6.08
C GLU A 15 10.33 6.72 7.18
N THR A 16 10.81 7.47 8.17
CA THR A 16 11.67 6.91 9.23
C THR A 16 10.92 5.86 10.04
N GLU A 17 9.67 6.13 10.37
CA GLU A 17 8.75 5.23 11.08
C GLU A 17 8.49 3.94 10.30
N SER A 18 8.37 4.03 8.97
CA SER A 18 8.22 2.85 8.10
C SER A 18 9.46 1.97 8.13
N VAL A 19 10.67 2.55 8.10
CA VAL A 19 11.91 1.78 8.15
C VAL A 19 12.06 1.02 9.47
N PHE A 20 11.88 1.71 10.60
CA PHE A 20 12.07 1.07 11.90
C PHE A 20 11.01 0.00 12.17
N SER A 21 9.74 0.26 11.84
CA SER A 21 8.70 -0.76 11.96
C SER A 21 8.93 -1.97 11.04
N LEU A 22 9.48 -1.77 9.84
CA LEU A 22 9.91 -2.87 8.96
C LEU A 22 11.01 -3.72 9.60
N PHE A 23 12.02 -3.10 10.21
CA PHE A 23 13.09 -3.86 10.88
C PHE A 23 12.55 -4.67 12.07
N GLU A 24 11.67 -4.08 12.88
CA GLU A 24 11.03 -4.80 13.98
C GLU A 24 10.20 -5.99 13.48
N ALA A 25 9.43 -5.80 12.39
CA ALA A 25 8.63 -6.87 11.80
C ALA A 25 9.47 -7.99 11.18
N ILE A 26 10.60 -7.66 10.53
CA ILE A 26 11.56 -8.64 10.01
C ILE A 26 12.18 -9.44 11.15
N GLN A 27 12.59 -8.76 12.22
CA GLN A 27 13.18 -9.41 13.40
C GLN A 27 12.18 -10.38 14.04
N ALA A 28 10.94 -9.94 14.27
CA ALA A 28 9.90 -10.79 14.83
C ALA A 28 9.59 -12.00 13.94
N ALA A 29 9.54 -11.81 12.61
CA ALA A 29 9.31 -12.90 11.67
C ALA A 29 10.43 -13.95 11.71
N HIS A 30 11.70 -13.53 11.80
CA HIS A 30 12.82 -14.46 11.95
C HIS A 30 12.83 -15.20 13.29
N GLN A 31 12.31 -14.59 14.36
CA GLN A 31 12.17 -15.23 15.66
C GLN A 31 11.04 -16.26 15.68
N TYR A 32 9.97 -16.01 14.93
CA TYR A 32 8.75 -16.84 14.95
C TYR A 32 8.76 -17.95 13.89
N ILE A 33 9.32 -17.70 12.72
CA ILE A 33 9.28 -18.63 11.57
C ILE A 33 10.67 -19.24 11.36
N ASP A 34 10.79 -20.54 11.63
CA ASP A 34 12.01 -21.28 11.37
C ASP A 34 12.34 -21.35 9.87
N LYS A 35 13.64 -21.24 9.54
CA LYS A 35 14.16 -21.30 8.15
C LYS A 35 13.49 -20.31 7.20
N LEU A 36 13.29 -19.07 7.63
CA LEU A 36 12.81 -17.95 6.82
C LEU A 36 13.97 -17.21 6.14
N GLU A 37 13.82 -16.94 4.84
CA GLU A 37 14.71 -16.10 4.04
C GLU A 37 13.88 -14.98 3.38
N PHE A 38 14.30 -13.73 3.58
CA PHE A 38 13.74 -12.58 2.87
C PHE A 38 14.62 -12.22 1.68
N LEU A 39 13.99 -12.06 0.52
CA LEU A 39 14.61 -11.48 -0.67
C LEU A 39 14.07 -10.06 -0.85
N TYR A 40 14.97 -9.07 -0.95
CA TYR A 40 14.59 -7.66 -0.96
C TYR A 40 14.71 -7.08 -2.36
N PHE A 41 13.61 -6.56 -2.90
CA PHE A 41 13.58 -5.94 -4.22
C PHE A 41 12.99 -4.55 -4.10
N LYS A 42 13.67 -3.56 -4.70
CA LYS A 42 13.20 -2.17 -4.73
C LYS A 42 13.24 -1.61 -6.13
N SER A 43 12.33 -0.70 -6.39
CA SER A 43 12.45 0.27 -7.48
C SER A 43 12.62 1.65 -6.88
N VAL A 44 13.15 2.61 -7.64
CA VAL A 44 13.35 3.98 -7.17
C VAL A 44 12.94 4.94 -8.29
N ARG A 45 12.10 5.94 -7.97
CA ARG A 45 11.75 7.06 -8.87
C ARG A 45 11.06 6.63 -10.18
N TYR A 46 10.25 5.58 -10.14
CA TYR A 46 9.33 5.23 -11.22
C TYR A 46 7.89 5.63 -10.86
N PRO A 47 7.04 5.97 -11.85
CA PRO A 47 5.59 5.94 -11.63
C PRO A 47 5.18 4.60 -11.01
N LEU A 48 4.28 4.62 -10.04
CA LEU A 48 4.01 3.45 -9.18
C LEU A 48 3.61 2.20 -9.98
N TRP A 49 2.79 2.33 -11.03
CA TRP A 49 2.47 1.20 -11.91
C TRP A 49 3.72 0.53 -12.48
N LYS A 50 4.68 1.32 -12.98
CA LYS A 50 5.92 0.82 -13.59
C LYS A 50 6.87 0.25 -12.54
N ALA A 51 6.89 0.83 -11.34
CA ALA A 51 7.58 0.29 -10.18
C ALA A 51 7.08 -1.12 -9.85
N ARG A 52 5.76 -1.27 -9.68
CA ARG A 52 5.14 -2.55 -9.34
C ARG A 52 5.29 -3.58 -10.45
N MET A 53 5.15 -3.21 -11.73
CA MET A 53 5.42 -4.12 -12.85
C MET A 53 6.83 -4.72 -12.78
N LYS A 54 7.85 -3.88 -12.58
CA LYS A 54 9.25 -4.34 -12.50
C LYS A 54 9.48 -5.27 -11.31
N LEU A 55 8.95 -4.90 -10.15
CA LEU A 55 9.07 -5.70 -8.93
C LEU A 55 8.34 -7.03 -9.06
N TRP A 56 7.17 -7.00 -9.69
CA TRP A 56 6.38 -8.18 -9.99
C TRP A 56 7.15 -9.16 -10.87
N GLU A 57 7.69 -8.69 -12.00
CA GLU A 57 8.49 -9.54 -12.89
C GLU A 57 9.67 -10.18 -12.15
N VAL A 58 10.42 -9.41 -11.36
CA VAL A 58 11.53 -9.98 -10.56
C VAL A 58 11.01 -11.06 -9.59
N ALA A 59 9.91 -10.80 -8.89
CA ALA A 59 9.31 -11.76 -7.96
C ALA A 59 8.86 -13.06 -8.64
N ARG A 60 8.39 -13.00 -9.90
CA ARG A 60 7.99 -14.18 -10.68
C ARG A 60 9.17 -15.07 -11.10
N TYR A 61 10.34 -14.49 -11.29
CA TYR A 61 11.55 -15.21 -11.72
C TYR A 61 12.39 -15.76 -10.57
N VAL A 62 12.05 -15.43 -9.32
CA VAL A 62 12.68 -16.00 -8.14
C VAL A 62 11.77 -17.05 -7.51
N ASP A 63 12.34 -18.15 -7.02
CA ASP A 63 11.57 -19.18 -6.34
C ASP A 63 11.20 -18.71 -4.92
N VAL A 64 10.03 -18.07 -4.80
CA VAL A 64 9.45 -17.57 -3.56
C VAL A 64 8.07 -18.15 -3.32
N GLN A 65 7.68 -18.31 -2.06
CA GLN A 65 6.35 -18.79 -1.69
C GLN A 65 5.32 -17.67 -1.61
N LYS A 66 5.78 -16.44 -1.32
CA LYS A 66 4.97 -15.22 -1.36
C LYS A 66 5.79 -14.01 -1.80
N ALA A 67 5.10 -13.04 -2.38
CA ALA A 67 5.59 -11.68 -2.54
C ALA A 67 4.74 -10.71 -1.72
N ILE A 68 5.35 -9.70 -1.13
CA ILE A 68 4.68 -8.72 -0.28
C ILE A 68 5.07 -7.32 -0.76
N PHE A 69 4.09 -6.52 -1.20
CA PHE A 69 4.33 -5.09 -1.40
C PHE A 69 4.26 -4.35 -0.07
N ILE A 70 5.25 -3.49 0.15
CA ILE A 70 5.34 -2.62 1.32
C ILE A 70 5.61 -1.20 0.82
N GLY A 71 4.66 -0.30 1.06
CA GLY A 71 4.77 1.12 0.74
C GLY A 71 5.83 1.82 1.58
N GLU A 72 6.36 2.91 1.06
CA GLU A 72 7.45 3.65 1.70
C GLU A 72 7.01 4.42 2.97
N ASP A 73 5.71 4.59 3.16
CA ASP A 73 5.03 5.29 4.24
C ASP A 73 4.08 4.40 5.07
N ILE A 74 4.19 3.08 4.96
CA ILE A 74 3.44 2.14 5.82
C ILE A 74 4.22 1.78 7.08
N VAL A 75 3.55 1.90 8.22
CA VAL A 75 4.11 1.58 9.55
C VAL A 75 3.54 0.24 10.01
N LEU A 76 4.38 -0.78 10.03
CA LEU A 76 3.98 -2.15 10.36
C LEU A 76 3.87 -2.38 11.87
N ASN A 77 2.94 -3.25 12.29
CA ASN A 77 3.04 -3.91 13.60
C ASN A 77 4.14 -4.97 13.56
N LYS A 78 4.72 -5.30 14.71
CA LYS A 78 5.79 -6.33 14.83
C LYS A 78 5.40 -7.68 14.24
N ASP A 79 4.13 -8.06 14.34
CA ASP A 79 3.61 -9.32 13.81
C ASP A 79 3.14 -9.25 12.34
N SER A 80 3.24 -8.08 11.69
CA SER A 80 2.63 -7.87 10.36
C SER A 80 3.17 -8.83 9.31
N LEU A 81 4.48 -9.01 9.25
CA LEU A 81 5.08 -9.94 8.30
C LEU A 81 4.70 -11.38 8.63
N ILE A 82 4.62 -11.76 9.90
CA ILE A 82 4.17 -13.11 10.31
C ILE A 82 2.76 -13.37 9.78
N ARG A 83 1.83 -12.43 10.00
CA ARG A 83 0.44 -12.54 9.54
C ARG A 83 0.35 -12.66 8.03
N LEU A 84 1.00 -11.75 7.29
CA LEU A 84 1.00 -11.77 5.82
C LEU A 84 1.65 -13.04 5.25
N ILE A 85 2.74 -13.53 5.87
CA ILE A 85 3.46 -14.73 5.42
C ILE A 85 2.61 -15.99 5.63
N LEU A 86 1.96 -16.12 6.79
CA LEU A 86 1.23 -17.33 7.18
C LEU A 86 -0.23 -17.35 6.72
N ASP A 87 -0.76 -16.25 6.18
CA ASP A 87 -2.12 -16.22 5.66
C ASP A 87 -2.31 -17.17 4.46
N ASN A 88 -3.48 -17.82 4.36
CA ASN A 88 -3.74 -18.79 3.28
C ASN A 88 -4.47 -18.20 2.07
N SER A 89 -4.83 -16.92 2.09
CA SER A 89 -5.45 -16.25 0.96
C SER A 89 -4.44 -16.01 -0.16
N ASP A 90 -4.93 -16.10 -1.41
CA ASP A 90 -4.14 -15.81 -2.60
C ASP A 90 -3.68 -14.36 -2.64
N ILE A 91 -4.57 -13.44 -2.26
CA ILE A 91 -4.30 -12.01 -2.15
C ILE A 91 -4.88 -11.53 -0.84
N VAL A 92 -4.05 -10.97 0.03
CA VAL A 92 -4.49 -10.41 1.31
C VAL A 92 -3.76 -9.10 1.60
N SER A 93 -4.53 -8.08 1.96
CA SER A 93 -4.04 -6.77 2.38
C SER A 93 -4.32 -6.57 3.86
N ALA A 94 -3.36 -5.97 4.57
CA ALA A 94 -3.63 -5.37 5.86
C ALA A 94 -4.55 -4.15 5.68
N LEU A 95 -5.38 -3.84 6.68
CA LEU A 95 -6.19 -2.63 6.65
C LEU A 95 -5.33 -1.42 7.00
N TYR A 96 -5.39 -0.39 6.16
CA TYR A 96 -4.81 0.92 6.43
C TYR A 96 -5.68 2.02 5.81
N PHE A 97 -5.38 3.27 6.15
CA PHE A 97 -6.23 4.42 5.86
C PHE A 97 -5.55 5.41 4.90
N GLU A 98 -6.32 6.27 4.24
CA GLU A 98 -5.81 7.37 3.41
C GLU A 98 -4.85 8.26 4.22
N ARG A 99 -3.95 8.97 3.53
CA ARG A 99 -2.95 9.83 4.18
C ARG A 99 -3.48 11.22 4.54
N THR A 100 -4.66 11.55 4.04
CA THR A 100 -5.33 12.84 4.20
C THR A 100 -6.71 12.64 4.78
N LYS A 101 -7.23 13.68 5.43
CA LYS A 101 -8.57 13.66 6.01
C LYS A 101 -9.63 13.38 4.92
N PRO A 102 -10.67 12.58 5.22
CA PRO A 102 -11.03 12.08 6.54
C PRO A 102 -10.40 10.72 6.92
N TYR A 103 -9.28 10.33 6.29
CA TYR A 103 -8.57 9.07 6.54
C TYR A 103 -9.48 7.86 6.30
N ARG A 104 -10.09 7.77 5.10
CA ARG A 104 -10.96 6.64 4.77
C ARG A 104 -10.16 5.35 4.70
N GLN A 105 -10.82 4.22 4.87
CA GLN A 105 -10.20 2.91 4.60
C GLN A 105 -9.72 2.90 3.14
N MET A 106 -8.53 2.33 2.88
CA MET A 106 -8.00 2.14 1.53
C MET A 106 -8.70 0.97 0.83
N ILE A 107 -10.02 1.06 0.74
CA ILE A 107 -10.94 0.09 0.15
C ILE A 107 -11.82 0.82 -0.86
N PHE A 108 -12.05 0.18 -2.00
CA PHE A 108 -12.74 0.78 -3.12
C PHE A 108 -13.77 -0.18 -3.70
N LYS A 109 -14.84 0.39 -4.26
CA LYS A 109 -15.92 -0.33 -4.94
C LYS A 109 -16.34 0.40 -6.20
N ARG A 110 -16.81 -0.32 -7.23
CA ARG A 110 -17.42 0.34 -8.38
C ARG A 110 -18.83 0.85 -8.06
N ASN A 111 -19.14 2.05 -8.53
CA ASN A 111 -20.50 2.59 -8.53
C ASN A 111 -21.30 2.05 -9.73
N MET A 112 -22.57 2.46 -9.86
CA MET A 112 -23.44 2.02 -10.96
C MET A 112 -22.99 2.47 -12.37
N TYR A 113 -22.15 3.51 -12.45
CA TYR A 113 -21.55 3.98 -13.70
C TYR A 113 -20.25 3.24 -14.04
N GLY A 114 -19.80 2.36 -13.14
CA GLY A 114 -18.56 1.63 -13.27
C GLY A 114 -17.34 2.48 -12.94
N ASP A 115 -17.45 3.55 -12.15
CA ASP A 115 -16.29 4.30 -11.63
C ASP A 115 -15.92 3.81 -10.23
N TRP A 116 -14.63 3.90 -9.88
CA TRP A 116 -14.16 3.60 -8.53
C TRP A 116 -14.59 4.68 -7.54
N GLY A 117 -15.16 4.26 -6.42
CA GLY A 117 -15.44 5.11 -5.26
C GLY A 117 -14.87 4.50 -3.98
N ALA A 118 -14.65 5.35 -2.98
CA ALA A 118 -14.27 4.90 -1.65
C ALA A 118 -15.38 4.01 -1.05
N ALA A 119 -14.96 2.95 -0.37
CA ALA A 119 -15.83 2.02 0.34
C ALA A 119 -15.25 1.74 1.73
N SER A 120 -16.01 1.00 2.54
CA SER A 120 -15.57 0.56 3.86
C SER A 120 -16.17 -0.79 4.18
N VAL A 121 -15.49 -1.53 5.04
CA VAL A 121 -15.98 -2.74 5.70
C VAL A 121 -15.99 -2.53 7.21
N ASP A 122 -16.72 -3.39 7.92
CA ASP A 122 -16.74 -3.37 9.37
C ASP A 122 -15.38 -3.80 9.93
N ILE A 123 -14.89 -3.07 10.94
CA ILE A 123 -13.65 -3.40 11.64
C ILE A 123 -13.98 -4.35 12.78
N ASP A 124 -14.09 -5.63 12.44
CA ASP A 124 -14.58 -6.71 13.31
C ASP A 124 -13.53 -7.78 13.61
N GLY A 125 -12.31 -7.63 13.08
CA GLY A 125 -11.21 -8.58 13.26
C GLY A 125 -11.20 -9.72 12.24
N PHE A 126 -12.10 -9.71 11.26
CA PHE A 126 -12.22 -10.74 10.23
C PHE A 126 -11.68 -10.29 8.87
N LYS A 127 -11.53 -11.25 7.96
CA LYS A 127 -11.18 -10.98 6.55
C LYS A 127 -12.44 -10.74 5.73
N HIS A 128 -12.46 -9.64 4.99
CA HIS A 128 -13.55 -9.27 4.09
C HIS A 128 -13.08 -9.34 2.64
N GLU A 129 -13.91 -9.92 1.78
CA GLU A 129 -13.70 -9.87 0.33
C GLU A 129 -14.06 -8.46 -0.17
N VAL A 130 -13.16 -7.82 -0.91
CA VAL A 130 -13.35 -6.46 -1.43
C VAL A 130 -13.14 -6.40 -2.94
N GLU A 131 -13.78 -5.43 -3.60
CA GLU A 131 -13.58 -5.21 -5.04
C GLU A 131 -12.24 -4.56 -5.36
N GLY A 132 -11.72 -3.73 -4.46
CA GLY A 132 -10.41 -3.12 -4.58
C GLY A 132 -9.88 -2.60 -3.26
N CYS A 133 -8.57 -2.53 -3.15
CA CYS A 133 -7.85 -1.95 -2.03
C CYS A 133 -6.56 -1.29 -2.50
N GLY A 134 -5.93 -0.50 -1.63
CA GLY A 134 -4.56 -0.07 -1.86
C GLY A 134 -3.58 -1.25 -1.82
N LEU A 135 -2.37 -1.06 -2.37
CA LEU A 135 -1.36 -2.12 -2.52
C LEU A 135 -0.08 -1.89 -1.71
N ASP A 136 -0.15 -1.13 -0.62
CA ASP A 136 1.03 -0.74 0.16
C ASP A 136 1.30 -1.65 1.35
N CYS A 137 0.43 -2.63 1.64
CA CYS A 137 0.67 -3.67 2.62
C CYS A 137 -0.09 -4.95 2.24
N VAL A 138 0.29 -5.54 1.11
CA VAL A 138 -0.44 -6.65 0.47
C VAL A 138 0.49 -7.80 0.13
N ALA A 139 0.04 -9.02 0.43
CA ALA A 139 0.74 -10.26 0.11
C ALA A 139 0.03 -11.02 -1.01
N PHE A 140 0.84 -11.66 -1.86
CA PHE A 140 0.42 -12.49 -2.98
C PHE A 140 1.00 -13.89 -2.81
N SER A 141 0.18 -14.91 -3.01
CA SER A 141 0.64 -16.29 -3.03
C SER A 141 1.48 -16.58 -4.29
N LYS A 142 2.30 -17.63 -4.22
CA LYS A 142 3.00 -18.18 -5.39
C LYS A 142 2.06 -18.46 -6.57
N CYS A 143 0.85 -18.95 -6.30
CA CYS A 143 -0.17 -19.21 -7.33
C CYS A 143 -0.54 -17.95 -8.12
N VAL A 144 -0.68 -16.81 -7.43
CA VAL A 144 -0.94 -15.52 -8.08
C VAL A 144 0.25 -15.09 -8.93
N LEU A 145 1.46 -15.17 -8.38
CA LEU A 145 2.69 -14.80 -9.10
C LEU A 145 2.88 -15.61 -10.38
N GLU A 146 2.60 -16.92 -10.35
CA GLU A 146 2.76 -17.80 -11.50
C GLU A 146 1.73 -17.47 -12.60
N LYS A 147 0.47 -17.22 -12.23
CA LYS A 147 -0.64 -17.05 -13.18
C LYS A 147 -0.81 -15.64 -13.72
N VAL A 148 -0.42 -14.62 -12.96
CA VAL A 148 -0.75 -13.22 -13.24
C VAL A 148 0.43 -12.49 -13.88
N ASP A 149 0.17 -11.89 -15.05
CA ASP A 149 1.15 -11.09 -15.79
C ASP A 149 1.31 -9.69 -15.21
N SER A 150 2.51 -9.10 -15.26
CA SER A 150 2.74 -7.75 -14.71
C SER A 150 1.87 -6.67 -15.35
N LYS A 151 1.29 -6.88 -16.54
CA LYS A 151 0.35 -5.93 -17.16
C LYS A 151 -0.87 -5.64 -16.31
N VAL A 152 -1.18 -6.42 -15.27
CA VAL A 152 -2.26 -6.08 -14.32
C VAL A 152 -2.10 -4.70 -13.67
N PHE A 153 -0.88 -4.19 -13.53
CA PHE A 153 -0.64 -2.85 -12.97
C PHE A 153 -0.82 -1.72 -14.00
N LEU A 154 -1.01 -2.00 -15.29
CA LEU A 154 -1.12 -0.95 -16.30
C LEU A 154 -2.36 -0.07 -16.02
N PRO A 155 -2.20 1.28 -16.02
CA PRO A 155 -3.31 2.21 -15.95
C PRO A 155 -4.38 1.89 -16.99
N THR A 156 -5.65 1.91 -16.59
CA THR A 156 -6.78 1.72 -17.51
C THR A 156 -7.51 3.05 -17.72
N ALA A 157 -8.32 3.16 -18.78
CA ALA A 157 -9.11 4.37 -19.01
C ALA A 157 -10.08 4.70 -17.86
N LYS A 158 -10.45 3.69 -17.05
CA LYS A 158 -11.38 3.79 -15.91
C LYS A 158 -10.67 3.75 -14.55
N SER A 159 -9.33 3.81 -14.52
CA SER A 159 -8.52 3.72 -13.30
C SER A 159 -7.28 4.60 -13.41
N THR A 160 -7.19 5.60 -12.55
CA THR A 160 -6.07 6.54 -12.54
C THR A 160 -4.92 6.10 -11.64
N GLY A 161 -5.16 5.17 -10.70
CA GLY A 161 -4.16 4.58 -9.80
C GLY A 161 -3.74 3.18 -10.23
N ASP A 162 -2.49 2.81 -9.93
CA ASP A 162 -1.92 1.49 -10.21
C ASP A 162 -2.55 0.39 -9.36
N ASP A 163 -2.96 0.73 -8.14
CA ASP A 163 -3.72 -0.11 -7.21
C ASP A 163 -5.10 -0.48 -7.76
N LEU A 164 -5.86 0.52 -8.20
CA LEU A 164 -7.18 0.33 -8.80
C LEU A 164 -7.11 -0.35 -10.17
N SER A 165 -6.02 -0.16 -10.91
CA SER A 165 -5.76 -0.88 -12.15
C SER A 165 -5.52 -2.36 -11.88
N PHE A 166 -4.71 -2.68 -10.88
CA PHE A 166 -4.51 -4.05 -10.44
C PHE A 166 -5.84 -4.69 -10.03
N CYS A 167 -6.61 -4.02 -9.18
CA CYS A 167 -7.90 -4.53 -8.67
C CYS A 167 -8.93 -4.74 -9.80
N GLU A 168 -8.87 -3.95 -10.87
CA GLU A 168 -9.70 -4.20 -12.05
C GLU A 168 -9.20 -5.40 -12.86
N ASN A 169 -7.91 -5.41 -13.18
CA ASN A 169 -7.35 -6.40 -14.11
C ASN A 169 -7.26 -7.80 -13.50
N ILE A 170 -7.10 -7.90 -12.17
CA ILE A 170 -6.99 -9.17 -11.45
C ILE A 170 -8.28 -9.99 -11.50
N LYS A 171 -9.44 -9.34 -11.70
CA LYS A 171 -10.75 -10.01 -11.84
C LYS A 171 -10.76 -11.01 -12.99
N ASN A 172 -9.97 -10.77 -14.04
CA ASN A 172 -9.84 -11.69 -15.18
C ASN A 172 -9.15 -13.02 -14.83
N TYR A 173 -8.55 -13.11 -13.64
CA TYR A 173 -7.83 -14.30 -13.16
C TYR A 173 -8.60 -15.08 -12.09
N ASN A 174 -9.86 -14.70 -11.79
CA ASN A 174 -10.71 -15.33 -10.78
C ASN A 174 -10.09 -15.40 -9.36
N PHE A 175 -9.22 -14.45 -9.02
CA PHE A 175 -8.72 -14.30 -7.65
C PHE A 175 -9.59 -13.34 -6.84
N LYS A 176 -9.71 -13.64 -5.55
CA LYS A 176 -10.38 -12.78 -4.57
C LYS A 176 -9.35 -11.92 -3.85
N ILE A 177 -9.70 -10.66 -3.61
CA ILE A 177 -8.90 -9.75 -2.80
C ILE A 177 -9.49 -9.73 -1.40
N MET A 178 -8.70 -10.10 -0.41
CA MET A 178 -9.11 -10.07 1.00
C MET A 178 -8.46 -8.89 1.71
N VAL A 179 -9.21 -8.23 2.59
CA VAL A 179 -8.66 -7.26 3.56
C VAL A 179 -8.87 -7.82 4.96
N ASP A 180 -7.80 -7.95 5.73
CA ASP A 180 -7.84 -8.39 7.14
C ASP A 180 -8.06 -7.19 8.07
N THR A 181 -9.27 -7.06 8.61
CA THR A 181 -9.62 -5.95 9.51
C THR A 181 -9.11 -6.16 10.94
N GLY A 182 -8.62 -7.35 11.25
CA GLY A 182 -7.83 -7.61 12.45
C GLY A 182 -6.36 -7.23 12.28
N HIS A 183 -5.88 -7.05 11.04
CA HIS A 183 -4.51 -6.64 10.73
C HIS A 183 -4.48 -5.17 10.30
N ILE A 184 -4.55 -4.27 11.28
CA ILE A 184 -4.52 -2.83 11.01
C ILE A 184 -3.09 -2.31 11.13
N VAL A 185 -2.59 -1.61 10.11
CA VAL A 185 -1.25 -0.99 10.09
C VAL A 185 -1.35 0.52 9.95
N GLY A 186 -0.28 1.23 10.31
CA GLY A 186 -0.21 2.69 10.20
C GLY A 186 0.12 3.17 8.79
N HIS A 187 -0.25 4.41 8.48
CA HIS A 187 0.09 5.09 7.23
C HIS A 187 0.56 6.52 7.55
N VAL A 188 1.78 6.88 7.18
CA VAL A 188 2.33 8.21 7.49
C VAL A 188 1.53 9.28 6.71
N SER A 189 0.85 10.13 7.47
CA SER A 189 0.00 11.19 6.91
C SER A 189 0.79 12.08 5.95
N GLN A 190 0.11 12.60 4.93
CA GLN A 190 0.71 13.50 3.93
C GLN A 190 1.15 14.84 4.54
N GLU A 191 0.55 15.27 5.65
CA GLU A 191 0.83 16.58 6.22
C GLU A 191 2.33 16.77 6.51
N LYS A 192 3.08 15.69 6.86
CA LYS A 192 4.57 15.57 6.98
C LYS A 192 5.33 16.87 7.30
N LYS A 193 4.77 17.74 8.13
CA LYS A 193 5.20 19.14 8.13
C LYS A 193 6.25 19.38 9.20
N VAL A 194 7.49 19.57 8.76
CA VAL A 194 8.55 20.17 9.58
C VAL A 194 8.67 21.65 9.21
N ILE A 195 8.37 22.52 10.18
CA ILE A 195 8.19 23.96 10.04
C ILE A 195 9.42 24.74 10.53
N ARG A 196 9.78 25.85 9.86
CA ARG A 196 10.84 26.77 10.30
C ARG A 196 10.32 28.21 10.41
N LEU A 197 11.14 29.13 10.95
CA LEU A 197 10.71 30.50 11.28
C LEU A 197 10.17 31.30 10.07
N GLN A 198 10.59 30.97 8.85
CA GLN A 198 10.15 31.68 7.66
C GLN A 198 8.85 31.13 7.06
N GLU A 199 8.54 29.82 7.14
CA GLU A 199 7.18 29.28 6.87
C GLU A 199 6.19 29.84 7.89
N HIS A 200 6.70 30.02 9.11
CA HIS A 200 6.05 30.75 10.19
C HIS A 200 5.77 32.21 9.82
N MET A 201 6.72 32.95 9.24
CA MET A 201 6.51 34.35 8.84
C MET A 201 5.70 34.53 7.54
N LYS A 202 5.84 33.62 6.59
CA LYS A 202 5.21 33.71 5.27
C LYS A 202 3.74 33.31 5.31
N GLY A 203 3.40 32.32 6.15
CA GLY A 203 2.02 32.03 6.52
C GLY A 203 1.33 33.26 7.14
N TRP A 204 2.07 34.06 7.92
CA TRP A 204 1.59 35.35 8.43
C TRP A 204 1.31 36.34 7.28
N LYS A 205 2.25 36.58 6.37
CA LYS A 205 2.03 37.51 5.26
C LYS A 205 0.87 37.12 4.32
N GLU A 206 0.64 35.84 4.06
CA GLU A 206 -0.49 35.35 3.25
C GLU A 206 -1.86 35.53 3.94
N VAL A 207 -1.89 35.55 5.28
CA VAL A 207 -3.11 35.82 6.06
C VAL A 207 -3.46 37.31 6.03
N PHE A 208 -2.47 38.19 6.20
CA PHE A 208 -2.72 39.64 6.22
C PHE A 208 -2.97 40.25 4.83
N SER A 209 -2.42 39.65 3.76
CA SER A 209 -2.68 40.11 2.39
C SER A 209 -4.06 39.71 1.85
N LYS A 210 -4.71 38.69 2.43
CA LYS A 210 -6.08 38.28 2.06
C LYS A 210 -7.18 39.11 2.74
N THR A 211 -6.86 39.87 3.80
CA THR A 211 -7.81 40.74 4.53
C THR A 211 -8.11 42.09 3.88
N SER A 212 -7.47 42.44 2.75
CA SER A 212 -7.63 43.76 2.11
C SER A 212 -8.58 43.79 0.89
N PHE A 213 -9.37 42.73 0.62
CA PHE A 213 -10.32 42.70 -0.52
C PHE A 213 -11.77 43.11 -0.18
N HIS A 214 -11.99 43.79 0.94
CA HIS A 214 -13.27 44.44 1.29
C HIS A 214 -13.14 45.94 1.53
N LYS A 215 -12.30 46.64 0.76
CA LYS A 215 -12.54 48.06 0.50
C LYS A 215 -13.00 48.21 -0.95
N LYS A 216 -14.33 48.14 -1.08
CA LYS A 216 -15.12 48.59 -2.22
C LYS A 216 -14.71 50.01 -2.58
N GLU A 217 -14.53 50.26 -3.87
CA GLU A 217 -15.14 51.38 -4.61
C GLU A 217 -15.06 51.08 -6.11
#